data_AF-A0A7V8VJB5-F1
#
_entry.id   AF-A0A7V8VJB5-F1
#
_cell.length_a   1.000
_cell.length_b   1.000
_cell.length_c   1.000
_cell.angle_alpha   90.00
_cell.angle_beta   90.00
_cell.angle_gamma   90.00
#
_symmetry.space_group_name_H-M   'P 1'
#
loop_
_entity.id
_entity.type
_entity.pdbx_description
1 polymer ?
#
loop_
_entity_poly.entity_id
_entity_poly.type
_entity_poly.pdbx_seq_one_letter_code
_entity_poly.pdbx_strand_id
1 'polypeptide(L)' 'SDQLVIGCDVFTRSRHRRGGGLGYRYLLDWVLPQLRERGIDEATVEKLTVANPARLLARESR' A
#
# COMPACT_ATOMS: atom_id res chain seq x y z
N SER A 1 -6.05 -4.24 -12.91
CA SER A 1 -5.56 -4.16 -11.52
C SER A 1 -6.58 -3.52 -10.58
N ASP A 2 -7.85 -3.38 -10.98
CA ASP A 2 -8.84 -2.54 -10.29
C ASP A 2 -9.46 -3.18 -9.04
N GLN A 3 -9.17 -4.45 -8.76
CA GLN A 3 -9.65 -5.20 -7.60
C GLN A 3 -8.56 -5.46 -6.54
N LEU A 4 -7.37 -4.86 -6.68
CA LEU A 4 -6.25 -5.09 -5.78
C LEU A 4 -5.96 -3.84 -4.94
N VAL A 5 -5.69 -4.04 -3.64
CA VAL A 5 -5.18 -3.03 -2.70
C VAL A 5 -3.99 -3.60 -1.95
N ILE A 6 -3.10 -2.75 -1.44
CA ILE A 6 -1.90 -3.17 -0.71
C ILE A 6 -1.75 -2.37 0.60
N GLY A 7 -1.30 -3.05 1.66
CA GLY A 7 -1.03 -2.46 2.98
C GLY A 7 0.08 -3.22 3.71
N CYS A 8 0.49 -2.74 4.89
CA CYS A 8 1.59 -3.31 5.66
C CYS A 8 1.17 -4.33 6.73
N ASP A 9 -0.12 -4.41 7.05
CA ASP A 9 -0.65 -5.23 8.15
C ASP A 9 0.16 -5.09 9.46
N VAL A 10 0.35 -3.83 9.89
CA VAL A 10 1.04 -3.54 11.15
C VAL A 10 0.02 -3.68 12.28
N PHE A 11 0.12 -4.78 13.04
CA PHE A 11 -0.80 -5.09 14.14
C PHE A 11 -0.12 -5.35 15.49
N THR A 12 1.22 -5.39 15.55
CA THR A 12 1.98 -5.61 16.80
C THR A 12 3.00 -4.51 17.08
N ARG A 13 3.34 -4.34 18.35
CA ARG A 13 4.37 -3.37 18.79
C ARG A 13 5.73 -3.61 18.12
N SER A 14 6.12 -4.88 17.95
CA SER A 14 7.39 -5.25 17.29
C SER A 14 7.41 -4.92 15.80
N ARG A 15 6.24 -4.73 15.15
CA ARG A 15 6.15 -4.36 13.73
C ARG A 15 6.37 -2.86 13.47
N HIS A 16 6.28 -2.01 14.50
CA HIS A 16 6.64 -0.59 14.41
C HIS A 16 8.17 -0.39 14.41
N ARG A 17 8.66 0.70 13.78
CA ARG A 17 10.10 1.03 13.78
C ARG A 17 10.71 1.17 15.16
N ARG A 18 9.98 1.74 16.11
CA ARG A 18 10.43 1.83 17.51
C ARG A 18 10.66 0.46 18.16
N GLY A 19 9.96 -0.57 17.67
CA GLY A 19 10.11 -1.96 18.10
C GLY A 19 11.05 -2.80 17.23
N GLY A 20 11.83 -2.19 16.34
CA GLY A 20 12.73 -2.87 15.41
C GLY A 20 12.07 -3.40 14.13
N GLY A 21 10.77 -3.17 13.94
CA GLY A 21 10.04 -3.56 12.74
C GLY A 21 10.14 -2.55 11.60
N LEU A 22 9.59 -2.90 10.44
CA LEU A 22 9.68 -2.09 9.22
C LEU A 22 8.76 -0.86 9.23
N GLY A 23 7.66 -0.92 9.98
CA GLY A 23 6.64 0.13 10.07
C GLY A 23 5.94 0.43 8.74
N TYR A 24 5.10 1.47 8.74
CA TYR A 24 4.23 1.79 7.59
C TYR A 24 4.96 2.28 6.33
N ARG A 25 6.15 2.91 6.47
CA ARG A 25 6.88 3.36 5.27
C ARG A 25 7.52 2.22 4.48
N TYR A 26 7.54 0.98 4.98
CA TYR A 26 8.06 -0.15 4.20
C TYR A 26 7.40 -0.29 2.82
N LEU A 27 6.10 -0.04 2.75
CA LEU A 27 5.36 -0.02 1.49
C LEU A 27 5.97 1.02 0.53
N LEU A 28 6.15 2.26 0.98
CA LEU A 28 6.61 3.38 0.16
C LEU A 28 8.11 3.30 -0.17
N ASP A 29 8.94 2.99 0.81
CA ASP A 29 10.40 3.06 0.72
C ASP A 29 11.00 1.80 0.06
N TRP A 30 10.28 0.67 0.04
CA TRP A 30 10.82 -0.59 -0.49
C TRP A 30 9.89 -1.28 -1.49
N VAL A 31 8.63 -1.55 -1.12
CA VAL A 31 7.73 -2.34 -1.98
C VAL A 31 7.40 -1.61 -3.29
N LEU A 32 7.02 -0.34 -3.25
CA LEU A 32 6.69 0.41 -4.48
C LEU A 32 7.89 0.54 -5.44
N PRO A 33 9.11 0.89 -4.99
CA PRO A 33 10.30 0.83 -5.83
C PRO A 33 10.53 -0.54 -6.49
N GLN A 34 10.34 -1.63 -5.74
CA GLN A 34 10.51 -2.99 -6.25
C GLN A 34 9.47 -3.38 -7.32
N LEU A 35 8.25 -2.84 -7.23
CA LEU A 35 7.22 -3.01 -8.27
C LEU A 35 7.59 -2.25 -9.55
N ARG A 36 8.07 -1.01 -9.41
CA ARG A 36 8.54 -0.18 -10.55
C ARG A 36 9.70 -0.83 -11.28
N GLU A 37 10.69 -1.32 -10.53
CA GLU A 37 11.85 -2.04 -11.09
C GLU A 37 11.42 -3.27 -11.91
N ARG A 38 10.30 -3.89 -11.55
CA ARG A 38 9.71 -5.04 -12.26
C ARG A 38 8.78 -4.64 -13.42
N GLY A 39 8.74 -3.36 -13.79
CA GLY A 39 7.97 -2.87 -14.93
C GLY A 39 6.49 -2.60 -14.65
N ILE A 40 6.06 -2.55 -13.39
CA ILE A 40 4.71 -2.09 -13.06
C ILE A 40 4.66 -0.57 -13.26
N ASP A 41 3.72 -0.11 -14.07
CA ASP A 41 3.56 1.31 -14.39
C ASP A 41 2.99 2.13 -13.21
N GLU A 42 3.23 3.45 -13.25
CA GLU A 42 2.75 4.36 -12.20
C GLU A 42 1.22 4.37 -12.10
N ALA A 43 0.51 4.21 -13.23
CA ALA A 43 -0.95 4.14 -13.22
C ALA A 43 -1.45 2.94 -12.40
N THR A 44 -0.79 1.79 -12.47
CA THR A 44 -1.11 0.63 -11.64
C THR A 44 -0.71 0.87 -10.18
N VAL A 45 0.44 1.49 -9.90
CA VAL A 45 0.83 1.86 -8.53
C VAL A 45 -0.21 2.79 -7.90
N GLU A 46 -0.68 3.80 -8.63
CA GLU A 46 -1.72 4.72 -8.20
C GLU A 46 -3.05 3.99 -7.93
N LYS A 47 -3.44 3.04 -8.80
CA LYS A 47 -4.62 2.20 -8.54
C LYS A 47 -4.51 1.42 -7.24
N LEU A 48 -3.37 0.77 -7.00
CA LEU A 48 -3.14 -0.06 -5.83
C LEU A 48 -3.12 0.73 -4.52
N THR A 49 -2.67 1.99 -4.56
CA THR A 49 -2.40 2.80 -3.35
C THR A 49 -3.38 3.94 -3.12
N VAL A 50 -4.13 4.36 -4.15
CA VAL A 50 -5.04 5.51 -4.08
C VAL A 50 -6.43 5.15 -4.61
N ALA A 51 -6.57 4.85 -5.91
CA ALA A 51 -7.88 4.78 -6.54
C ALA A 51 -8.74 3.60 -6.03
N ASN A 52 -8.16 2.40 -5.93
CA ASN A 52 -8.90 1.23 -5.45
C ASN A 52 -9.24 1.34 -3.96
N PRO A 53 -8.32 1.73 -3.05
CA PRO A 53 -8.67 1.98 -1.65
C PRO A 53 -9.74 3.07 -1.49
N ALA A 54 -9.66 4.17 -2.24
CA ALA A 54 -10.66 5.23 -2.19
C ALA A 54 -12.04 4.70 -2.59
N ARG A 55 -12.15 3.98 -3.72
CA ARG A 55 -13.40 3.36 -4.16
C ARG A 55 -13.93 2.31 -3.16
N LEU A 56 -13.03 1.58 -2.50
CA LEU A 56 -13.40 0.54 -1.54
C LEU A 56 -13.95 1.12 -0.22
N LEU A 57 -13.36 2.21 0.26
CA LEU A 57 -13.61 2.73 1.62
C LEU A 57 -14.50 3.98 1.64
N ALA A 58 -14.59 4.72 0.53
CA ALA A 58 -15.55 5.80 0.42
C ALA A 58 -16.96 5.22 0.34
N ARG A 59 -17.83 5.61 1.27
CA ARG A 59 -19.26 5.31 1.19
C ARG A 59 -19.85 6.05 0.00
N GLU A 60 -20.51 5.33 -0.91
CA GLU A 60 -21.54 5.93 -1.75
C GLU A 60 -22.78 6.15 -0.87
N SER A 61 -23.15 7.41 -0.66
CA SER A 61 -24.46 7.74 -0.11
C SER A 61 -25.51 7.30 -1.13
N ARG A 62 -26.22 6.21 -0.82
CA ARG A 62 -27.50 5.87 -1.44
C ARG A 62 -28.62 6.44 -0.58
#